data_AF-A0A1H9EPR9-F1
#
_entry.id   AF-A0A1H9EPR9-F1
#
_cell.length_a   1.000
_cell.length_b   1.000
_cell.length_c   1.000
_cell.angle_alpha   90.00
_cell.angle_beta   90.00
_cell.angle_gamma   90.00
#
_symmetry.space_group_name_H-M   'P 1'
#
loop_
_entity.id
_entity.type
_entity.pdbx_description
1 polymer ?
#
loop_
_entity_poly.entity_id
_entity_poly.type
_entity_poly.pdbx_seq_one_letter_code
_entity_poly.pdbx_strand_id
1 'polypeptide(L)'
;MKIHNVAQGTPEWHALRANYHTASEAPAMMGDSKQMKRTELLHAKKTGLDRDISWWVQKYLFDKGHDSEARARPILEARIGEDLFPVVGTEGDLLASLDGCTMLGEILFEHKMWNEQLAADVRAGDLDAHYYWQLEQQLLVSGAEKVIFVCSDGTEENFVSMEYFPVPGRAEKLVAGWKQFEADLETYEPVEAIPEAVGTAPETLPALRIEVTGMVTASNLEQFKARSLAVIGAINTDLQTDQHFADADKTVKWCGEVESKLAAAKQHALSQTESIDLLFRTIDQISEQTRTKRLELEKLVKARKVAIRDEIVTKAQAALRSHIDQINASLGGRVLLPQVSSDFAGAIKGKKSIASLRDAAESELARAKIDASQKADAIRLNLASLAELAVDHNFLFNDIQQLVMKANDDLVTLIKVRIDEHKKAEEDRLEKQRQQIREEEAKKLADAESAKLAEQNKAAEEAASALSASTPMSKPQSAARVSTVAPSAKVPPKPMKLEAQVTDLEALVKAVYEGRAPISVLTVHWGALDDLVHIHGEAFSMDGVVLQQVAA
;
A
#
# COMPACT_ATOMS: atom_id res chain seq x y z
N MET A 1 7.47 22.90 -16.72
CA MET A 1 8.80 22.41 -17.13
C MET A 1 9.80 23.54 -17.41
N LYS A 2 11.01 23.45 -16.86
CA LYS A 2 12.23 24.08 -17.39
C LYS A 2 13.02 23.04 -18.21
N ILE A 3 13.28 23.31 -19.48
CA ILE A 3 14.08 22.44 -20.36
C ILE A 3 15.59 22.71 -20.17
N HIS A 4 16.41 21.64 -20.24
CA HIS A 4 17.87 21.70 -20.17
C HIS A 4 18.48 21.20 -21.48
N ASN A 5 19.47 21.94 -22.00
CA ASN A 5 20.19 21.57 -23.22
C ASN A 5 21.32 20.57 -22.90
N VAL A 6 20.96 19.36 -22.50
CA VAL A 6 21.87 18.22 -22.26
C VAL A 6 21.34 17.00 -23.02
N ALA A 7 22.22 16.27 -23.71
CA ALA A 7 21.85 15.04 -24.38
C ALA A 7 21.80 13.88 -23.36
N GLN A 8 20.84 12.97 -23.50
CA GLN A 8 20.70 11.84 -22.59
C GLN A 8 21.91 10.90 -22.70
N GLY A 9 22.32 10.29 -21.58
CA GLY A 9 23.53 9.47 -21.49
C GLY A 9 24.87 10.21 -21.48
N THR A 10 24.90 11.56 -21.56
CA THR A 10 26.18 12.30 -21.42
C THR A 10 26.58 12.51 -19.96
N PRO A 11 27.88 12.72 -19.65
CA PRO A 11 28.34 13.07 -18.30
C PRO A 11 27.62 14.28 -17.69
N GLU A 12 27.26 15.27 -18.51
CA GLU A 12 26.51 16.46 -18.10
C GLU A 12 25.07 16.12 -17.69
N TRP A 13 24.43 15.16 -18.37
CA TRP A 13 23.10 14.64 -18.00
C TRP A 13 23.16 13.81 -16.72
N HIS A 14 24.18 12.97 -16.54
CA HIS A 14 24.41 12.26 -15.27
C HIS A 14 24.66 13.23 -14.10
N ALA A 15 25.51 14.25 -14.30
CA ALA A 15 25.80 15.27 -13.30
C ALA A 15 24.56 16.13 -12.96
N LEU A 16 23.70 16.43 -13.95
CA LEU A 16 22.40 17.07 -13.70
C LEU A 16 21.52 16.15 -12.83
N ARG A 17 21.34 14.89 -13.23
CA ARG A 17 20.50 13.89 -12.52
C ARG A 17 20.92 13.62 -11.07
N ALA A 18 22.20 13.74 -10.75
CA ALA A 18 22.69 13.60 -9.37
C ALA A 18 22.10 14.65 -8.40
N ASN A 19 21.66 15.80 -8.91
CA ASN A 19 21.15 16.93 -8.11
C ASN A 19 19.62 17.02 -8.04
N TYR A 20 18.89 16.05 -8.60
CA TYR A 20 17.42 16.06 -8.69
C TYR A 20 16.82 14.69 -8.37
N HIS A 21 15.53 14.67 -8.06
CA HIS A 21 14.74 13.44 -7.96
C HIS A 21 14.26 13.02 -9.35
N THR A 22 14.74 11.91 -9.92
CA THR A 22 14.44 11.58 -11.32
C THR A 22 13.23 10.67 -11.49
N ALA A 23 12.45 10.86 -12.57
CA ALA A 23 11.25 10.06 -12.84
C ALA A 23 11.52 8.55 -12.90
N SER A 24 12.67 8.15 -13.45
CA SER A 24 13.14 6.76 -13.46
C SER A 24 13.40 6.16 -12.07
N GLU A 25 13.65 6.99 -11.06
CA GLU A 25 13.86 6.57 -9.67
C GLU A 25 12.55 6.54 -8.87
N ALA A 26 11.49 7.22 -9.32
CA ALA A 26 10.21 7.31 -8.61
C ALA A 26 9.59 5.93 -8.25
N PRO A 27 9.61 4.89 -9.11
CA PRO A 27 9.15 3.56 -8.72
C PRO A 27 9.98 2.93 -7.60
N ALA A 28 11.30 3.20 -7.54
CA ALA A 28 12.17 2.70 -6.46
C ALA A 28 11.97 3.51 -5.17
N MET A 29 11.78 4.81 -5.27
CA MET A 29 11.39 5.69 -4.16
C MET A 29 10.05 5.25 -3.53
N MET A 30 9.08 4.84 -4.33
CA MET A 30 7.78 4.34 -3.86
C MET A 30 7.82 2.90 -3.32
N GLY A 31 8.89 2.13 -3.60
CA GLY A 31 9.04 0.72 -3.22
C GLY A 31 8.45 -0.29 -4.21
N ASP A 32 7.97 0.17 -5.37
CA ASP A 32 7.31 -0.64 -6.41
C ASP A 32 8.24 -1.08 -7.56
N SER A 33 9.52 -0.67 -7.55
CA SER A 33 10.48 -1.02 -8.61
C SER A 33 10.90 -2.49 -8.60
N LYS A 34 10.90 -3.10 -9.79
CA LYS A 34 11.37 -4.47 -10.02
C LYS A 34 12.88 -4.59 -10.24
N GLN A 35 13.63 -3.47 -10.24
CA GLN A 35 15.05 -3.40 -10.65
C GLN A 35 16.01 -2.77 -9.60
N MET A 36 15.46 -2.05 -8.62
CA MET A 36 16.21 -1.37 -7.56
C MET A 36 15.31 -1.26 -6.33
N LYS A 37 15.83 -1.64 -5.16
CA LYS A 37 15.10 -1.52 -3.89
C LYS A 37 15.08 -0.08 -3.39
N ARG A 38 14.12 0.28 -2.54
CA ARG A 38 14.06 1.62 -1.92
C ARG A 38 15.28 1.90 -1.05
N THR A 39 15.73 0.90 -0.29
CA THR A 39 16.95 0.97 0.53
C THR A 39 18.23 1.09 -0.30
N GLU A 40 18.28 0.53 -1.52
CA GLU A 40 19.40 0.68 -2.45
C GLU A 40 19.48 2.11 -3.00
N LEU A 41 18.33 2.72 -3.33
CA LEU A 41 18.27 4.12 -3.74
C LEU A 41 18.68 5.07 -2.61
N LEU A 42 18.23 4.82 -1.36
CA LEU A 42 18.68 5.57 -0.18
C LEU A 42 20.20 5.48 -0.01
N HIS A 43 20.78 4.27 -0.12
CA HIS A 43 22.22 4.08 -0.02
C HIS A 43 23.00 4.85 -1.09
N ALA A 44 22.58 4.76 -2.36
CA ALA A 44 23.22 5.47 -3.47
C ALA A 44 23.17 7.00 -3.26
N LYS A 45 21.98 7.56 -3.00
CA LYS A 45 21.81 9.01 -2.77
C LYS A 45 22.55 9.50 -1.51
N LYS A 46 22.69 8.69 -0.45
CA LYS A 46 23.41 9.06 0.79
C LYS A 46 24.93 9.04 0.63
N THR A 47 25.46 8.05 -0.10
CA THR A 47 26.91 7.84 -0.25
C THR A 47 27.52 8.58 -1.42
N GLY A 48 26.71 9.00 -2.41
CA GLY A 48 27.20 9.55 -3.67
C GLY A 48 27.90 8.52 -4.57
N LEU A 49 27.79 7.23 -4.23
CA LEU A 49 28.31 6.12 -5.03
C LEU A 49 27.22 5.66 -6.00
N ASP A 50 27.46 5.90 -7.29
CA ASP A 50 26.69 5.29 -8.37
C ASP A 50 26.84 3.76 -8.35
N ARG A 51 25.88 3.04 -8.94
CA ARG A 51 25.99 1.59 -9.11
C ARG A 51 27.06 1.28 -10.16
N ASP A 52 27.97 0.35 -9.87
CA ASP A 52 28.86 -0.25 -10.88
C ASP A 52 28.03 -0.95 -11.97
N ILE A 53 27.79 -0.25 -13.07
CA ILE A 53 27.12 -0.80 -14.26
C ILE A 53 28.13 -1.71 -14.98
N SER A 54 27.90 -3.02 -14.93
CA SER A 54 28.76 -3.95 -15.66
C SER A 54 28.64 -3.72 -17.17
N TRP A 55 29.74 -3.95 -17.91
CA TRP A 55 29.79 -3.81 -19.37
C TRP A 55 28.65 -4.57 -20.09
N TRP A 56 28.21 -5.69 -19.49
CA TRP A 56 27.12 -6.52 -20.03
C TRP A 56 25.77 -5.83 -19.88
N VAL A 57 25.50 -5.20 -18.72
CA VAL A 57 24.27 -4.43 -18.49
C VAL A 57 24.22 -3.21 -19.42
N GLN A 58 25.33 -2.48 -19.53
CA GLN A 58 25.43 -1.36 -20.48
C GLN A 58 25.08 -1.83 -21.91
N LYS A 59 25.80 -2.85 -22.41
CA LYS A 59 25.68 -3.27 -23.81
C LYS A 59 24.38 -3.97 -24.17
N TYR A 60 23.86 -4.84 -23.31
CA TYR A 60 22.74 -5.72 -23.64
C TYR A 60 21.39 -5.27 -23.07
N LEU A 61 21.38 -4.29 -22.16
CA LEU A 61 20.15 -3.67 -21.64
C LEU A 61 20.02 -2.20 -22.03
N PHE A 62 21.02 -1.35 -21.75
CA PHE A 62 20.89 0.10 -22.00
C PHE A 62 21.12 0.47 -23.47
N ASP A 63 22.26 0.11 -24.06
CA ASP A 63 22.57 0.40 -25.47
C ASP A 63 21.51 -0.21 -26.40
N LYS A 64 21.15 -1.49 -26.15
CA LYS A 64 20.08 -2.19 -26.87
C LYS A 64 18.68 -1.58 -26.63
N GLY A 65 18.46 -0.93 -25.48
CA GLY A 65 17.25 -0.19 -25.16
C GLY A 65 17.12 1.05 -26.05
N HIS A 66 18.12 1.93 -26.03
CA HIS A 66 18.16 3.13 -26.88
C HIS A 66 18.09 2.78 -28.38
N ASP A 67 18.78 1.71 -28.83
CA ASP A 67 18.66 1.18 -30.19
C ASP A 67 17.20 0.82 -30.56
N SER A 68 16.44 0.28 -29.60
CA SER A 68 15.05 -0.14 -29.78
C SER A 68 14.09 1.05 -29.78
N GLU A 69 14.28 1.97 -28.85
CA GLU A 69 13.55 3.23 -28.70
C GLU A 69 13.72 4.13 -29.94
N ALA A 70 14.95 4.28 -30.44
CA ALA A 70 15.25 5.06 -31.64
C ALA A 70 14.61 4.49 -32.92
N ARG A 71 14.37 3.17 -33.00
CA ARG A 71 13.60 2.54 -34.09
C ARG A 71 12.08 2.60 -33.87
N ALA A 72 11.63 2.58 -32.62
CA ALA A 72 10.21 2.67 -32.27
C ALA A 72 9.65 4.08 -32.48
N ARG A 73 10.47 5.12 -32.27
CA ARG A 73 10.11 6.53 -32.46
C ARG A 73 9.45 6.83 -33.82
N PRO A 74 10.08 6.57 -35.00
CA PRO A 74 9.46 6.87 -36.29
C PRO A 74 8.19 6.06 -36.58
N ILE A 75 8.04 4.87 -35.98
CA ILE A 75 6.78 4.10 -36.03
C ILE A 75 5.68 4.84 -35.27
N LEU A 76 5.99 5.41 -34.10
CA LEU A 76 5.03 6.20 -33.33
C LEU A 76 4.71 7.55 -34.00
N GLU A 77 5.72 8.27 -34.48
CA GLU A 77 5.57 9.55 -35.21
C GLU A 77 4.64 9.38 -36.41
N ALA A 78 4.81 8.31 -37.20
CA ALA A 78 3.93 7.97 -38.32
C ALA A 78 2.50 7.58 -37.91
N ARG A 79 2.28 7.10 -36.68
CA ARG A 79 0.96 6.75 -36.13
C ARG A 79 0.22 7.95 -35.54
N ILE A 80 0.93 8.95 -34.99
CA ILE A 80 0.31 10.15 -34.40
C ILE A 80 0.26 11.35 -35.36
N GLY A 81 1.16 11.43 -36.34
CA GLY A 81 1.26 12.53 -37.30
C GLY A 81 2.10 13.73 -36.83
N GLU A 82 2.92 13.55 -35.80
CA GLU A 82 3.77 14.58 -35.17
C GLU A 82 5.16 14.03 -34.84
N ASP A 83 6.18 14.89 -34.91
CA ASP A 83 7.57 14.57 -34.55
C ASP A 83 7.76 14.53 -33.02
N LEU A 84 8.60 13.60 -32.53
CA LEU A 84 8.83 13.36 -31.11
C LEU A 84 10.29 13.61 -30.72
N PHE A 85 10.54 14.69 -29.98
CA PHE A 85 11.90 15.10 -29.59
C PHE A 85 12.29 14.60 -28.20
N PRO A 86 13.49 14.02 -28.00
CA PRO A 86 14.00 13.72 -26.66
C PRO A 86 14.20 15.01 -25.85
N VAL A 87 13.66 15.06 -24.63
CA VAL A 87 13.68 16.26 -23.78
C VAL A 87 14.14 15.92 -22.37
N VAL A 88 14.96 16.79 -21.79
CA VAL A 88 15.35 16.74 -20.37
C VAL A 88 14.78 17.97 -19.67
N GLY A 89 13.87 17.76 -18.73
CA GLY A 89 13.10 18.79 -18.06
C GLY A 89 13.17 18.69 -16.54
N THR A 90 13.03 19.82 -15.85
CA THR A 90 12.85 19.86 -14.39
C THR A 90 11.67 20.75 -14.01
N GLU A 91 10.99 20.41 -12.92
CA GLU A 91 10.01 21.27 -12.26
C GLU A 91 10.23 21.18 -10.75
N GLY A 92 10.52 22.32 -10.10
CA GLY A 92 11.05 22.31 -8.73
C GLY A 92 12.35 21.50 -8.59
N ASP A 93 12.28 20.48 -7.72
CA ASP A 93 13.28 19.46 -7.38
C ASP A 93 13.15 18.17 -8.21
N LEU A 94 12.09 18.03 -9.00
CA LEU A 94 11.82 16.88 -9.85
C LEU A 94 12.49 17.03 -11.23
N LEU A 95 13.03 15.93 -11.74
CA LEU A 95 13.58 15.82 -13.11
C LEU A 95 12.87 14.72 -13.91
N ALA A 96 12.51 15.03 -15.14
CA ALA A 96 12.09 14.07 -16.15
C ALA A 96 13.12 14.02 -17.28
N SER A 97 13.53 12.82 -17.64
CA SER A 97 14.11 12.54 -18.96
C SER A 97 12.99 11.88 -19.76
N LEU A 98 12.75 12.38 -20.97
CA LEU A 98 11.62 12.03 -21.82
C LEU A 98 12.17 11.44 -23.10
N ASP A 99 11.78 10.20 -23.43
CA ASP A 99 12.24 9.56 -24.65
C ASP A 99 11.74 10.36 -25.86
N GLY A 100 10.47 10.78 -25.86
CA GLY A 100 9.95 11.77 -26.79
C GLY A 100 8.92 12.72 -26.18
N CYS A 101 8.74 13.85 -26.85
CA CYS A 101 7.80 14.92 -26.49
C CYS A 101 7.44 15.66 -27.78
N THR A 102 6.16 15.94 -28.03
CA THR A 102 5.74 16.71 -29.22
C THR A 102 6.15 18.19 -29.10
N MET A 103 6.18 18.92 -30.21
CA MET A 103 6.71 20.29 -30.25
C MET A 103 6.00 21.28 -29.30
N LEU A 104 4.72 21.05 -28.98
CA LEU A 104 3.94 21.86 -28.03
C LEU A 104 4.04 21.37 -26.57
N GLY A 105 4.61 20.19 -26.34
CA GLY A 105 4.69 19.57 -25.01
C GLY A 105 3.42 18.83 -24.57
N GLU A 106 2.47 18.61 -25.48
CA GLU A 106 1.12 18.10 -25.17
C GLU A 106 1.09 16.56 -25.02
N ILE A 107 1.92 15.84 -25.79
CA ILE A 107 2.01 14.37 -25.77
C ILE A 107 3.46 13.96 -25.50
N LEU A 108 3.64 12.99 -24.60
CA LEU A 108 4.92 12.36 -24.31
C LEU A 108 5.02 10.95 -24.93
N PHE A 109 6.24 10.49 -25.15
CA PHE A 109 6.57 9.12 -25.55
C PHE A 109 7.53 8.51 -24.51
N GLU A 110 7.22 7.29 -24.09
CA GLU A 110 8.04 6.44 -23.23
C GLU A 110 8.17 5.06 -23.86
N HIS A 111 9.39 4.52 -23.94
CA HIS A 111 9.70 3.23 -24.52
C HIS A 111 10.16 2.22 -23.48
N LYS A 112 9.73 0.95 -23.63
CA LYS A 112 10.35 -0.22 -23.01
C LYS A 112 10.59 -1.30 -24.05
N MET A 113 11.71 -2.01 -23.90
CA MET A 113 12.05 -3.16 -24.74
C MET A 113 10.98 -4.27 -24.65
N TRP A 114 10.77 -5.00 -25.76
CA TRP A 114 9.80 -6.09 -25.82
C TRP A 114 9.96 -7.12 -24.70
N ASN A 115 8.86 -7.35 -23.99
CA ASN A 115 8.67 -8.43 -23.05
C ASN A 115 7.22 -8.89 -23.18
N GLU A 116 6.96 -10.18 -23.35
CA GLU A 116 5.60 -10.64 -23.72
C GLU A 116 4.56 -10.38 -22.62
N GLN A 117 4.96 -10.42 -21.34
CA GLN A 117 4.07 -10.03 -20.25
C GLN A 117 3.75 -8.54 -20.32
N LEU A 118 4.77 -7.67 -20.42
CA LEU A 118 4.54 -6.22 -20.58
C LEU A 118 3.71 -5.90 -21.83
N ALA A 119 3.90 -6.65 -22.92
CA ALA A 119 3.11 -6.49 -24.13
C ALA A 119 1.64 -6.93 -23.92
N ALA A 120 1.37 -7.96 -23.11
CA ALA A 120 0.02 -8.31 -22.69
C ALA A 120 -0.59 -7.26 -21.74
N ASP A 121 0.17 -6.79 -20.74
CA ASP A 121 -0.23 -5.76 -19.78
C ASP A 121 -0.65 -4.46 -20.51
N VAL A 122 0.16 -4.01 -21.49
CA VAL A 122 -0.12 -2.85 -22.35
C VAL A 122 -1.34 -3.06 -23.25
N ARG A 123 -1.53 -4.26 -23.83
CA ARG A 123 -2.75 -4.60 -24.60
C ARG A 123 -4.01 -4.60 -23.72
N ALA A 124 -3.88 -4.90 -22.42
CA ALA A 124 -4.98 -4.89 -21.46
C ALA A 124 -5.25 -3.49 -20.86
N GLY A 125 -4.28 -2.57 -20.95
CA GLY A 125 -4.32 -1.27 -20.29
C GLY A 125 -4.03 -1.30 -18.78
N ASP A 126 -3.55 -2.43 -18.25
CA ASP A 126 -3.27 -2.63 -16.82
C ASP A 126 -1.77 -2.45 -16.55
N LEU A 127 -1.34 -1.20 -16.38
CA LEU A 127 0.07 -0.87 -16.21
C LEU A 127 0.50 -0.95 -14.74
N ASP A 128 1.55 -1.74 -14.49
CA ASP A 128 2.13 -1.98 -13.17
C ASP A 128 2.77 -0.72 -12.53
N ALA A 129 2.79 -0.66 -11.20
CA ALA A 129 3.37 0.44 -10.42
C ALA A 129 4.88 0.66 -10.65
N HIS A 130 5.59 -0.38 -11.10
CA HIS A 130 6.97 -0.27 -11.59
C HIS A 130 7.12 0.77 -12.71
N TYR A 131 6.07 0.99 -13.52
CA TYR A 131 6.10 1.91 -14.65
C TYR A 131 5.31 3.19 -14.39
N TYR A 132 4.07 3.12 -13.88
CA TYR A 132 3.22 4.31 -13.84
C TYR A 132 3.75 5.45 -12.94
N TRP A 133 4.56 5.16 -11.91
CA TRP A 133 5.21 6.23 -11.13
C TRP A 133 6.24 7.03 -11.93
N GLN A 134 6.88 6.43 -12.95
CA GLN A 134 7.71 7.18 -13.89
C GLN A 134 6.83 8.14 -14.72
N LEU A 135 5.71 7.63 -15.25
CA LEU A 135 4.80 8.39 -16.13
C LEU A 135 4.14 9.57 -15.39
N GLU A 136 3.66 9.34 -14.16
CA GLU A 136 3.11 10.39 -13.29
C GLU A 136 4.11 11.52 -13.03
N GLN A 137 5.39 11.22 -12.81
CA GLN A 137 6.40 12.27 -12.66
C GLN A 137 6.75 12.96 -13.99
N GLN A 138 6.76 12.24 -15.11
CA GLN A 138 6.97 12.84 -16.43
C GLN A 138 5.84 13.82 -16.80
N LEU A 139 4.59 13.45 -16.53
CA LEU A 139 3.42 14.31 -16.68
C LEU A 139 3.49 15.53 -15.74
N LEU A 140 3.81 15.32 -14.45
CA LEU A 140 3.95 16.39 -13.46
C LEU A 140 5.05 17.40 -13.79
N VAL A 141 6.19 16.95 -14.33
CA VAL A 141 7.31 17.84 -14.73
C VAL A 141 7.04 18.57 -16.04
N SER A 142 6.42 17.90 -17.02
CA SER A 142 6.14 18.46 -18.35
C SER A 142 4.95 19.43 -18.35
N GLY A 143 3.84 19.04 -17.73
CA GLY A 143 2.51 19.63 -17.93
C GLY A 143 1.73 19.02 -19.12
N ALA A 144 2.19 17.91 -19.69
CA ALA A 144 1.56 17.22 -20.82
C ALA A 144 0.21 16.57 -20.44
N GLU A 145 -0.65 16.34 -21.45
CA GLU A 145 -1.95 15.69 -21.24
C GLU A 145 -1.80 14.18 -21.00
N LYS A 146 -0.91 13.53 -21.76
CA LYS A 146 -0.76 12.06 -21.76
C LYS A 146 0.64 11.59 -22.17
N VAL A 147 0.96 10.35 -21.79
CA VAL A 147 2.11 9.59 -22.30
C VAL A 147 1.60 8.47 -23.20
N ILE A 148 2.18 8.31 -24.38
CA ILE A 148 2.04 7.08 -25.15
C ILE A 148 3.17 6.15 -24.71
N PHE A 149 2.80 5.13 -23.94
CA PHE A 149 3.71 4.11 -23.42
C PHE A 149 3.80 2.97 -24.43
N VAL A 150 5.01 2.66 -24.89
CA VAL A 150 5.29 1.67 -25.94
C VAL A 150 6.11 0.51 -25.41
N CYS A 151 5.68 -0.71 -25.68
CA CYS A 151 6.48 -1.93 -25.54
C CYS A 151 6.84 -2.42 -26.96
N SER A 152 8.11 -2.35 -27.35
CA SER A 152 8.56 -2.85 -28.67
C SER A 152 10.03 -3.26 -28.74
N ASP A 153 10.40 -4.01 -29.77
CA ASP A 153 11.81 -4.27 -30.14
C ASP A 153 12.32 -3.32 -31.27
N GLY A 154 11.50 -2.34 -31.65
CA GLY A 154 11.75 -1.42 -32.76
C GLY A 154 11.36 -1.96 -34.14
N THR A 155 10.52 -3.00 -34.21
CA THR A 155 9.80 -3.43 -35.42
C THR A 155 8.32 -3.03 -35.35
N GLU A 156 7.59 -3.15 -36.46
CA GLU A 156 6.13 -2.93 -36.50
C GLU A 156 5.37 -4.16 -35.97
N GLU A 157 5.91 -5.35 -36.22
CA GLU A 157 5.35 -6.65 -35.83
C GLU A 157 5.26 -6.80 -34.30
N ASN A 158 6.33 -6.40 -33.61
CA ASN A 158 6.40 -6.38 -32.14
C ASN A 158 6.25 -4.96 -31.61
N PHE A 159 5.18 -4.24 -32.00
CA PHE A 159 4.85 -2.91 -31.48
C PHE A 159 3.47 -2.91 -30.80
N VAL A 160 3.44 -2.68 -29.48
CA VAL A 160 2.18 -2.39 -28.76
C VAL A 160 2.32 -1.11 -27.95
N SER A 161 1.22 -0.38 -27.83
CA SER A 161 1.18 0.93 -27.17
C SER A 161 -0.14 1.19 -26.48
N MET A 162 -0.12 1.91 -25.37
CA MET A 162 -1.30 2.42 -24.69
C MET A 162 -1.16 3.92 -24.41
N GLU A 163 -2.28 4.63 -24.33
CA GLU A 163 -2.30 6.00 -23.81
C GLU A 163 -2.44 5.96 -22.29
N TYR A 164 -1.58 6.70 -21.60
CA TYR A 164 -1.58 6.87 -20.15
C TYR A 164 -1.88 8.33 -19.80
N PHE A 165 -2.93 8.55 -19.00
CA PHE A 165 -3.37 9.86 -18.52
C PHE A 165 -3.08 9.99 -17.01
N PRO A 166 -2.81 11.20 -16.49
CA PRO A 166 -2.56 11.41 -15.07
C PRO A 166 -3.78 11.02 -14.23
N VAL A 167 -3.58 10.19 -13.19
CA VAL A 167 -4.67 9.71 -12.33
C VAL A 167 -4.78 10.60 -11.08
N PRO A 168 -5.97 11.20 -10.79
CA PRO A 168 -6.15 12.08 -9.64
C PRO A 168 -5.66 11.47 -8.32
N GLY A 169 -4.86 12.22 -7.57
CA GLY A 169 -4.24 11.77 -6.32
C GLY A 169 -2.89 11.05 -6.47
N ARG A 170 -2.45 10.67 -7.69
CA ARG A 170 -1.13 10.03 -7.89
C ARG A 170 0.01 11.04 -7.84
N ALA A 171 -0.10 12.19 -8.50
CA ALA A 171 0.91 13.25 -8.45
C ALA A 171 1.18 13.74 -7.01
N GLU A 172 0.12 13.99 -6.23
CA GLU A 172 0.21 14.42 -4.84
C GLU A 172 0.82 13.33 -3.94
N LYS A 173 0.55 12.06 -4.23
CA LYS A 173 1.16 10.91 -3.54
C LYS A 173 2.63 10.71 -3.93
N LEU A 174 3.02 11.02 -5.16
CA LEU A 174 4.41 10.97 -5.63
C LEU A 174 5.25 12.09 -5.00
N VAL A 175 4.73 13.31 -4.93
CA VAL A 175 5.39 14.43 -4.21
C VAL A 175 5.49 14.16 -2.72
N ALA A 176 4.43 13.63 -2.09
CA ALA A 176 4.49 13.18 -0.69
C ALA A 176 5.47 12.01 -0.49
N GLY A 177 5.65 11.17 -1.52
CA GLY A 177 6.66 10.11 -1.58
C GLY A 177 8.09 10.65 -1.54
N TRP A 178 8.43 11.59 -2.42
CA TRP A 178 9.75 12.23 -2.44
C TRP A 178 10.05 12.95 -1.12
N LYS A 179 9.09 13.72 -0.59
CA LYS A 179 9.19 14.36 0.74
C LYS A 179 9.44 13.36 1.87
N GLN A 180 8.84 12.16 1.82
CA GLN A 180 9.12 11.10 2.79
C GLN A 180 10.47 10.42 2.54
N PHE A 181 10.90 10.30 1.29
CA PHE A 181 12.21 9.78 0.92
C PHE A 181 13.34 10.69 1.41
N GLU A 182 13.19 12.01 1.32
CA GLU A 182 14.14 12.98 1.88
C GLU A 182 14.25 12.86 3.42
N ALA A 183 13.13 12.77 4.13
CA ALA A 183 13.12 12.60 5.58
C ALA A 183 13.71 11.24 6.03
N ASP A 184 13.50 10.19 5.24
CA ASP A 184 14.18 8.91 5.46
C ASP A 184 15.68 9.01 5.14
N LEU A 185 16.06 9.72 4.06
CA LEU A 185 17.45 9.93 3.63
C LEU A 185 18.25 10.75 4.64
N GLU A 186 17.66 11.78 5.26
CA GLU A 186 18.29 12.55 6.34
C GLU A 186 18.69 11.63 7.49
N THR A 187 17.75 10.78 7.93
CA THR A 187 17.95 9.83 9.05
C THR A 187 18.64 8.51 8.67
N TYR A 188 18.87 8.25 7.38
CA TYR A 188 19.51 7.02 6.90
C TYR A 188 21.01 6.99 7.22
N GLU A 189 21.42 6.01 8.02
CA GLU A 189 22.82 5.66 8.27
C GLU A 189 23.22 4.50 7.35
N PRO A 190 24.22 4.66 6.45
CA PRO A 190 24.72 3.57 5.62
C PRO A 190 25.29 2.43 6.47
N VAL A 191 24.60 1.29 6.47
CA VAL A 191 25.13 0.03 7.00
C VAL A 191 25.97 -0.61 5.92
N GLU A 192 27.22 -1.01 6.23
CA GLU A 192 28.08 -1.69 5.26
C GLU A 192 27.36 -2.89 4.62
N ALA A 193 27.35 -2.93 3.29
CA ALA A 193 26.77 -4.02 2.52
C ALA A 193 27.65 -5.27 2.66
N ILE A 194 27.45 -6.03 3.74
CA ILE A 194 28.00 -7.38 3.91
C ILE A 194 27.66 -8.17 2.63
N PRO A 195 28.64 -8.81 1.95
CA PRO A 195 28.41 -9.57 0.74
C PRO A 195 27.29 -10.60 0.90
N GLU A 196 26.65 -11.00 -0.22
CA GLU A 196 25.64 -12.07 -0.17
C GLU A 196 26.18 -13.28 0.59
N ALA A 197 25.38 -13.76 1.54
CA ALA A 197 25.79 -14.74 2.53
C ALA A 197 26.06 -16.13 1.91
N VAL A 198 27.24 -16.30 1.32
CA VAL A 198 27.71 -17.60 0.83
C VAL A 198 28.13 -18.41 2.05
N GLY A 199 27.18 -19.18 2.58
CA GLY A 199 27.42 -20.06 3.72
C GLY A 199 28.62 -20.98 3.50
N THR A 200 29.30 -21.33 4.57
CA THR A 200 30.44 -22.27 4.59
C THR A 200 30.08 -23.46 5.46
N ALA A 201 30.40 -24.67 5.00
CA ALA A 201 30.27 -25.89 5.82
C ALA A 201 31.52 -26.08 6.68
N PRO A 202 31.44 -26.73 7.85
CA PRO A 202 32.62 -27.03 8.66
C PRO A 202 33.66 -27.86 7.90
N GLU A 203 34.92 -27.80 8.35
CA GLU A 203 35.97 -28.67 7.83
C GLU A 203 35.52 -30.14 7.76
N THR A 204 35.78 -30.81 6.64
CA THR A 204 35.48 -32.24 6.50
C THR A 204 36.20 -33.05 7.58
N LEU A 205 35.47 -33.93 8.26
CA LEU A 205 36.06 -34.82 9.25
C LEU A 205 37.20 -35.66 8.65
N PRO A 206 38.28 -35.93 9.41
CA PRO A 206 39.41 -36.72 8.93
C PRO A 206 38.95 -38.13 8.53
N ALA A 207 39.60 -38.74 7.54
CA ALA A 207 39.24 -40.09 7.10
C ALA A 207 39.42 -41.13 8.22
N LEU A 208 38.34 -41.86 8.54
CA LEU A 208 38.36 -42.96 9.50
C LEU A 208 39.03 -44.19 8.86
N ARG A 209 40.18 -44.61 9.41
CA ARG A 209 40.93 -45.80 8.97
C ARG A 209 40.74 -46.93 9.98
N ILE A 210 40.32 -48.09 9.48
CA ILE A 210 40.12 -49.32 10.25
C ILE A 210 40.65 -50.47 9.40
N GLU A 211 41.60 -51.24 9.93
CA GLU A 211 42.12 -52.46 9.31
C GLU A 211 41.74 -53.67 10.15
N VAL A 212 41.20 -54.71 9.49
CA VAL A 212 40.60 -55.87 10.15
C VAL A 212 41.04 -57.16 9.46
N THR A 213 41.58 -58.09 10.25
CA THR A 213 41.86 -59.48 9.82
C THR A 213 41.62 -60.41 11.01
N GLY A 214 40.35 -60.78 11.26
CA GLY A 214 39.92 -61.55 12.45
C GLY A 214 39.96 -60.77 13.78
N MET A 215 40.67 -59.65 13.82
CA MET A 215 40.65 -58.60 14.85
C MET A 215 41.13 -57.28 14.22
N VAL A 216 40.93 -56.15 14.91
CA VAL A 216 41.43 -54.85 14.46
C VAL A 216 42.95 -54.81 14.60
N THR A 217 43.66 -54.63 13.49
CA THR A 217 45.13 -54.58 13.44
C THR A 217 45.69 -53.16 13.56
N ALA A 218 44.97 -52.17 13.01
CA ALA A 218 45.31 -50.76 13.12
C ALA A 218 44.05 -49.87 12.99
N SER A 219 44.01 -48.75 13.72
CA SER A 219 42.99 -47.71 13.53
C SER A 219 43.45 -46.34 14.07
N ASN A 220 42.92 -45.26 13.49
CA ASN A 220 43.12 -43.88 13.96
C ASN A 220 41.96 -43.38 14.87
N LEU A 221 41.15 -44.29 15.42
CA LEU A 221 39.87 -44.00 16.08
C LEU A 221 39.91 -42.90 17.16
N GLU A 222 40.94 -42.87 18.00
CA GLU A 222 41.06 -41.88 19.07
C GLU A 222 41.32 -40.46 18.53
N GLN A 223 42.18 -40.35 17.51
CA GLN A 223 42.49 -39.09 16.81
C GLN A 223 41.27 -38.60 16.01
N PHE A 224 40.59 -39.53 15.33
CA PHE A 224 39.33 -39.27 14.65
C PHE A 224 38.26 -38.73 15.62
N LYS A 225 38.11 -39.36 16.79
CA LYS A 225 37.18 -38.95 17.85
C LYS A 225 37.50 -37.54 18.38
N ALA A 226 38.77 -37.30 18.74
CA ALA A 226 39.20 -36.02 19.28
C ALA A 226 38.96 -34.86 18.28
N ARG A 227 39.34 -35.02 17.01
CA ARG A 227 39.11 -33.99 15.98
C ARG A 227 37.63 -33.83 15.66
N SER A 228 36.85 -34.91 15.61
CA SER A 228 35.40 -34.83 15.32
C SER A 228 34.64 -34.08 16.40
N LEU A 229 34.92 -34.37 17.69
CA LEU A 229 34.30 -33.63 18.80
C LEU A 229 34.72 -32.16 18.82
N ALA A 230 35.98 -31.84 18.45
CA ALA A 230 36.44 -30.45 18.33
C ALA A 230 35.71 -29.70 17.20
N VAL A 231 35.54 -30.31 16.02
CA VAL A 231 34.81 -29.69 14.89
C VAL A 231 33.33 -29.50 15.22
N ILE A 232 32.67 -30.50 15.82
CA ILE A 232 31.25 -30.40 16.24
C ILE A 232 31.08 -29.34 17.35
N GLY A 233 32.03 -29.24 18.27
CA GLY A 233 32.04 -28.23 19.34
C GLY A 233 32.30 -26.79 18.86
N ALA A 234 32.95 -26.62 17.70
CA ALA A 234 33.22 -25.32 17.09
C ALA A 234 32.06 -24.78 16.22
N ILE A 235 30.98 -25.56 16.03
CA ILE A 235 29.79 -25.11 15.29
C ILE A 235 29.10 -23.97 16.05
N ASN A 236 29.05 -22.79 15.42
CA ASN A 236 28.40 -21.61 15.99
C ASN A 236 26.89 -21.84 16.18
N THR A 237 26.38 -21.52 17.37
CA THR A 237 24.96 -21.54 17.74
C THR A 237 24.38 -20.16 18.01
N ASP A 238 25.19 -19.10 18.02
CA ASP A 238 24.76 -17.71 18.14
C ASP A 238 24.49 -17.10 16.75
N LEU A 239 23.22 -17.08 16.34
CA LEU A 239 22.79 -16.71 15.00
C LEU A 239 22.32 -15.24 14.97
N GLN A 240 23.12 -14.37 14.35
CA GLN A 240 22.89 -12.92 14.36
C GLN A 240 22.87 -12.28 12.96
N THR A 241 23.76 -12.72 12.06
CA THR A 241 23.91 -12.17 10.70
C THR A 241 23.32 -13.10 9.63
N ASP A 242 23.04 -12.58 8.43
CA ASP A 242 22.66 -13.42 7.27
C ASP A 242 23.72 -14.51 7.00
N GLN A 243 25.02 -14.21 7.21
CA GLN A 243 26.10 -15.20 7.10
C GLN A 243 25.93 -16.35 8.10
N HIS A 244 25.63 -16.08 9.38
CA HIS A 244 25.42 -17.14 10.37
C HIS A 244 24.25 -18.06 9.97
N PHE A 245 23.21 -17.53 9.31
CA PHE A 245 22.11 -18.35 8.80
C PHE A 245 22.50 -19.20 7.58
N ALA A 246 23.30 -18.66 6.67
CA ALA A 246 23.77 -19.41 5.50
C ALA A 246 24.79 -20.50 5.89
N ASP A 247 25.69 -20.20 6.83
CA ASP A 247 26.60 -21.17 7.45
C ASP A 247 25.81 -22.26 8.16
N ALA A 248 24.78 -21.90 8.94
CA ALA A 248 23.94 -22.87 9.64
C ALA A 248 23.13 -23.75 8.68
N ASP A 249 22.50 -23.19 7.64
CA ASP A 249 21.75 -23.95 6.64
C ASP A 249 22.65 -24.91 5.82
N LYS A 250 23.95 -24.62 5.66
CA LYS A 250 24.93 -25.59 5.12
C LYS A 250 25.44 -26.58 6.18
N THR A 251 25.65 -26.14 7.41
CA THR A 251 26.13 -26.97 8.52
C THR A 251 25.12 -28.07 8.89
N VAL A 252 23.82 -27.76 8.89
CA VAL A 252 22.74 -28.75 9.09
C VAL A 252 22.81 -29.88 8.04
N LYS A 253 23.11 -29.55 6.78
CA LYS A 253 23.30 -30.54 5.70
C LYS A 253 24.57 -31.36 5.90
N TRP A 254 25.69 -30.70 6.21
CA TRP A 254 26.98 -31.32 6.50
C TRP A 254 26.87 -32.32 7.67
N CYS A 255 26.14 -31.99 8.74
CA CYS A 255 25.88 -32.92 9.84
C CYS A 255 25.10 -34.17 9.37
N GLY A 256 24.11 -34.01 8.50
CA GLY A 256 23.37 -35.14 7.92
C GLY A 256 24.26 -36.05 7.05
N GLU A 257 25.17 -35.46 6.27
CA GLU A 257 26.20 -36.24 5.55
C GLU A 257 27.16 -36.98 6.49
N VAL A 258 27.57 -36.34 7.59
CA VAL A 258 28.44 -36.96 8.62
C VAL A 258 27.73 -38.12 9.31
N GLU A 259 26.48 -37.95 9.74
CA GLU A 259 25.63 -39.02 10.28
C GLU A 259 25.53 -40.21 9.30
N SER A 260 25.35 -39.91 8.00
CA SER A 260 25.25 -40.93 6.95
C SER A 260 26.57 -41.70 6.74
N LYS A 261 27.70 -40.98 6.71
CA LYS A 261 29.06 -41.56 6.57
C LYS A 261 29.44 -42.40 7.79
N LEU A 262 29.06 -41.97 9.00
CA LEU A 262 29.27 -42.72 10.24
C LEU A 262 28.44 -44.01 10.29
N ALA A 263 27.17 -43.95 9.87
CA ALA A 263 26.31 -45.14 9.77
C ALA A 263 26.87 -46.16 8.77
N ALA A 264 27.33 -45.72 7.59
CA ALA A 264 27.97 -46.57 6.59
C ALA A 264 29.27 -47.22 7.12
N ALA A 265 30.11 -46.46 7.84
CA ALA A 265 31.31 -46.99 8.47
C ALA A 265 31.00 -48.05 9.55
N LYS A 266 29.92 -47.85 10.34
CA LYS A 266 29.44 -48.85 11.30
C LYS A 266 29.00 -50.13 10.61
N GLN A 267 28.22 -50.03 9.53
CA GLN A 267 27.75 -51.17 8.75
C GLN A 267 28.91 -51.93 8.08
N HIS A 268 29.92 -51.22 7.56
CA HIS A 268 31.13 -51.83 7.01
C HIS A 268 31.91 -52.61 8.08
N ALA A 269 32.07 -52.06 9.29
CA ALA A 269 32.75 -52.76 10.38
C ALA A 269 31.95 -54.00 10.88
N LEU A 270 30.61 -53.91 10.92
CA LEU A 270 29.74 -55.04 11.30
C LEU A 270 29.84 -56.25 10.37
N SER A 271 30.22 -56.07 9.10
CA SER A 271 30.38 -57.20 8.16
C SER A 271 31.71 -57.96 8.31
N GLN A 272 32.63 -57.49 9.16
CA GLN A 272 34.03 -57.96 9.19
C GLN A 272 34.43 -58.75 10.45
N THR A 273 33.76 -58.59 11.60
CA THR A 273 33.97 -59.46 12.79
C THR A 273 32.96 -59.23 13.92
N GLU A 274 32.82 -60.20 14.84
CA GLU A 274 31.86 -60.16 15.96
C GLU A 274 32.28 -59.28 17.16
N SER A 275 33.56 -58.90 17.31
CA SER A 275 34.07 -58.26 18.55
C SER A 275 34.74 -56.89 18.34
N ILE A 276 33.95 -55.86 18.01
CA ILE A 276 34.45 -54.47 17.83
C ILE A 276 33.68 -53.40 18.62
N ASP A 277 33.27 -53.73 19.86
CA ASP A 277 32.48 -52.88 20.77
C ASP A 277 33.00 -51.43 20.93
N LEU A 278 34.31 -51.24 21.13
CA LEU A 278 34.90 -49.90 21.32
C LEU A 278 34.77 -48.99 20.09
N LEU A 279 34.80 -49.58 18.88
CA LEU A 279 34.57 -48.85 17.63
C LEU A 279 33.12 -48.40 17.54
N PHE A 280 32.17 -49.32 17.79
CA PHE A 280 30.74 -49.00 17.74
C PHE A 280 30.37 -47.92 18.75
N ARG A 281 30.81 -48.03 20.02
CA ARG A 281 30.59 -46.99 21.04
C ARG A 281 31.16 -45.63 20.64
N THR A 282 32.29 -45.60 19.93
CA THR A 282 32.91 -44.35 19.49
C THR A 282 32.18 -43.74 18.30
N ILE A 283 31.80 -44.54 17.30
CA ILE A 283 30.98 -44.08 16.17
C ILE A 283 29.62 -43.57 16.68
N ASP A 284 28.99 -44.30 17.59
CA ASP A 284 27.69 -43.92 18.18
C ASP A 284 27.79 -42.63 18.98
N GLN A 285 28.86 -42.44 19.77
CA GLN A 285 29.08 -41.18 20.50
C GLN A 285 29.25 -39.97 19.56
N ILE A 286 30.02 -40.11 18.47
CA ILE A 286 30.22 -39.02 17.50
C ILE A 286 28.93 -38.77 16.71
N SER A 287 28.21 -39.82 16.33
CA SER A 287 26.91 -39.72 15.64
C SER A 287 25.88 -39.01 16.49
N GLU A 288 25.78 -39.35 17.78
CA GLU A 288 24.82 -38.73 18.69
C GLU A 288 25.14 -37.26 18.96
N GLN A 289 26.42 -36.90 19.10
CA GLN A 289 26.83 -35.50 19.22
C GLN A 289 26.56 -34.70 17.93
N THR A 290 26.79 -35.30 16.76
CA THR A 290 26.46 -34.69 15.45
C THR A 290 24.96 -34.45 15.34
N ARG A 291 24.15 -35.48 15.65
CA ARG A 291 22.69 -35.42 15.64
C ARG A 291 22.15 -34.38 16.62
N THR A 292 22.71 -34.32 17.83
CA THR A 292 22.33 -33.35 18.86
C THR A 292 22.60 -31.92 18.37
N LYS A 293 23.82 -31.65 17.88
CA LYS A 293 24.19 -30.33 17.36
C LYS A 293 23.40 -29.94 16.12
N ARG A 294 23.06 -30.89 15.23
CA ARG A 294 22.18 -30.66 14.07
C ARG A 294 20.77 -30.23 14.51
N LEU A 295 20.14 -30.97 15.42
CA LEU A 295 18.79 -30.68 15.89
C LEU A 295 18.72 -29.38 16.72
N GLU A 296 19.76 -29.10 17.50
CA GLU A 296 19.95 -27.82 18.20
C GLU A 296 20.03 -26.66 17.19
N LEU A 297 20.94 -26.76 16.20
CA LEU A 297 21.15 -25.72 15.21
C LEU A 297 19.92 -25.50 14.32
N GLU A 298 19.24 -26.57 13.88
CA GLU A 298 18.01 -26.49 13.11
C GLU A 298 16.88 -25.80 13.90
N LYS A 299 16.77 -26.07 15.21
CA LYS A 299 15.82 -25.40 16.10
C LYS A 299 16.17 -23.93 16.29
N LEU A 300 17.45 -23.60 16.47
CA LEU A 300 17.93 -22.22 16.61
C LEU A 300 17.70 -21.40 15.33
N VAL A 301 18.03 -21.96 14.16
CA VAL A 301 17.74 -21.36 12.85
C VAL A 301 16.24 -21.08 12.72
N LYS A 302 15.37 -22.04 13.02
CA LYS A 302 13.91 -21.86 12.96
C LYS A 302 13.41 -20.80 13.92
N ALA A 303 13.84 -20.82 15.19
CA ALA A 303 13.42 -19.86 16.20
C ALA A 303 13.89 -18.43 15.88
N ARG A 304 15.16 -18.25 15.50
CA ARG A 304 15.73 -16.93 15.20
C ARG A 304 15.20 -16.36 13.87
N LYS A 305 14.92 -17.19 12.85
CA LYS A 305 14.20 -16.78 11.61
C LYS A 305 12.75 -16.35 11.85
N VAL A 306 12.13 -16.72 12.98
CA VAL A 306 10.85 -16.15 13.44
C VAL A 306 11.09 -14.85 14.20
N ALA A 307 11.92 -14.88 15.26
CA ALA A 307 12.20 -13.72 16.10
C ALA A 307 12.65 -12.47 15.32
N ILE A 308 13.50 -12.61 14.30
CA ILE A 308 13.95 -11.47 13.47
C ILE A 308 12.80 -10.85 12.65
N ARG A 309 11.80 -11.64 12.23
CA ARG A 309 10.60 -11.08 11.55
C ARG A 309 9.76 -10.28 12.54
N ASP A 310 9.56 -10.83 13.74
CA ASP A 310 8.80 -10.19 14.81
C ASP A 310 9.50 -8.90 15.28
N GLU A 311 10.83 -8.91 15.39
CA GLU A 311 11.68 -7.74 15.65
C GLU A 311 11.49 -6.64 14.58
N ILE A 312 11.55 -7.01 13.29
CA ILE A 312 11.38 -6.08 12.17
C ILE A 312 9.97 -5.48 12.14
N VAL A 313 8.93 -6.31 12.27
CA VAL A 313 7.52 -5.87 12.29
C VAL A 313 7.26 -4.97 13.49
N THR A 314 7.73 -5.34 14.68
CA THR A 314 7.55 -4.54 15.91
C THR A 314 8.26 -3.19 15.79
N LYS A 315 9.48 -3.16 15.25
CA LYS A 315 10.23 -1.90 15.01
C LYS A 315 9.49 -0.99 14.03
N ALA A 316 8.96 -1.54 12.93
CA ALA A 316 8.24 -0.76 11.92
C ALA A 316 6.89 -0.23 12.47
N GLN A 317 6.15 -1.03 13.22
CA GLN A 317 4.92 -0.61 13.91
C GLN A 317 5.19 0.50 14.95
N ALA A 318 6.27 0.38 15.74
CA ALA A 318 6.67 1.40 16.71
C ALA A 318 7.07 2.72 16.03
N ALA A 319 7.80 2.66 14.91
CA ALA A 319 8.17 3.82 14.12
C ALA A 319 6.94 4.53 13.50
N LEU A 320 6.00 3.77 12.91
CA LEU A 320 4.75 4.32 12.38
C LEU A 320 3.92 4.98 13.48
N ARG A 321 3.81 4.33 14.64
CA ARG A 321 3.12 4.90 15.80
C ARG A 321 3.75 6.22 16.24
N SER A 322 5.08 6.28 16.36
CA SER A 322 5.77 7.52 16.74
C SER A 322 5.52 8.66 15.74
N HIS A 323 5.48 8.37 14.44
CA HIS A 323 5.11 9.34 13.39
C HIS A 323 3.67 9.85 13.54
N ILE A 324 2.72 8.96 13.83
CA ILE A 324 1.31 9.31 14.08
C ILE A 324 1.17 10.14 15.37
N ASP A 325 1.87 9.78 16.44
CA ASP A 325 1.86 10.52 17.70
C ASP A 325 2.47 11.93 17.54
N GLN A 326 3.52 12.10 16.74
CA GLN A 326 4.07 13.41 16.34
C GLN A 326 3.08 14.23 15.50
N ILE A 327 2.39 13.61 14.54
CA ILE A 327 1.32 14.24 13.77
C ILE A 327 0.20 14.73 14.70
N ASN A 328 -0.30 13.89 15.61
CA ASN A 328 -1.36 14.24 16.54
C ASN A 328 -0.97 15.41 17.46
N ALA A 329 0.29 15.49 17.90
CA ALA A 329 0.80 16.65 18.62
C ALA A 329 0.78 17.93 17.77
N SER A 330 1.14 17.85 16.48
CA SER A 330 1.07 18.99 15.54
C SER A 330 -0.35 19.47 15.22
N LEU A 331 -1.36 18.62 15.41
CA LEU A 331 -2.78 18.97 15.28
C LEU A 331 -3.37 19.63 16.55
N GLY A 332 -2.51 19.98 17.52
CA GLY A 332 -2.90 20.70 18.74
C GLY A 332 -3.79 19.90 19.70
N GLY A 333 -3.83 18.57 19.56
CA GLY A 333 -4.61 17.67 20.42
C GLY A 333 -6.14 17.81 20.33
N ARG A 334 -6.65 18.72 19.49
CA ARG A 334 -8.10 18.97 19.30
C ARG A 334 -8.75 18.04 18.28
N VAL A 335 -7.92 17.41 17.45
CA VAL A 335 -8.25 16.40 16.43
C VAL A 335 -7.16 15.34 16.47
N LEU A 336 -7.55 14.08 16.35
CA LEU A 336 -6.67 12.94 16.11
C LEU A 336 -6.76 12.50 14.64
N LEU A 337 -5.63 12.05 14.11
CA LEU A 337 -5.53 11.39 12.81
C LEU A 337 -6.42 10.13 12.79
N PRO A 338 -7.14 9.83 11.70
CA PRO A 338 -7.84 8.56 11.55
C PRO A 338 -6.86 7.39 11.48
N GLN A 339 -7.38 6.16 11.50
CA GLN A 339 -6.56 4.97 11.28
C GLN A 339 -5.79 5.05 9.95
N VAL A 340 -4.47 4.87 10.07
CA VAL A 340 -3.56 4.57 8.96
C VAL A 340 -3.54 3.05 8.80
N SER A 341 -3.74 2.55 7.59
CA SER A 341 -3.65 1.12 7.32
C SER A 341 -2.19 0.74 7.06
N SER A 342 -1.72 -0.35 7.65
CA SER A 342 -0.38 -0.89 7.43
C SER A 342 -0.34 -2.40 7.64
N ASP A 343 0.20 -3.16 6.69
CA ASP A 343 0.40 -4.61 6.79
C ASP A 343 1.88 -4.98 6.59
N PHE A 344 2.68 -4.70 7.62
CA PHE A 344 4.08 -5.12 7.69
C PHE A 344 4.25 -6.65 7.57
N ALA A 345 3.29 -7.44 8.05
CA ALA A 345 3.37 -8.90 8.04
C ALA A 345 3.15 -9.48 6.63
N GLY A 346 2.21 -8.90 5.88
CA GLY A 346 2.01 -9.15 4.45
C GLY A 346 3.20 -8.67 3.61
N ALA A 347 3.72 -7.47 3.86
CA ALA A 347 4.86 -6.91 3.12
C ALA A 347 6.12 -7.78 3.18
N ILE A 348 6.44 -8.36 4.36
CA ILE A 348 7.60 -9.25 4.53
C ILE A 348 7.34 -10.70 4.09
N LYS A 349 6.12 -11.05 3.66
CA LYS A 349 5.73 -12.43 3.32
C LYS A 349 6.54 -12.94 2.11
N GLY A 350 7.07 -14.16 2.23
CA GLY A 350 7.85 -14.82 1.18
C GLY A 350 9.29 -14.33 0.99
N LYS A 351 9.68 -13.21 1.61
CA LYS A 351 11.07 -12.69 1.63
C LYS A 351 11.98 -13.66 2.43
N LYS A 352 13.26 -13.76 2.06
CA LYS A 352 14.15 -14.88 2.51
C LYS A 352 15.41 -14.46 3.29
N SER A 353 16.06 -13.36 2.94
CA SER A 353 17.21 -12.79 3.68
C SER A 353 16.77 -11.64 4.59
N ILE A 354 17.55 -11.31 5.62
CA ILE A 354 17.23 -10.23 6.55
C ILE A 354 17.18 -8.89 5.81
N ALA A 355 18.10 -8.64 4.87
CA ALA A 355 18.04 -7.48 3.99
C ALA A 355 16.69 -7.37 3.23
N SER A 356 16.19 -8.47 2.66
CA SER A 356 14.90 -8.49 1.94
C SER A 356 13.66 -8.37 2.84
N LEU A 357 13.79 -8.70 4.13
CA LEU A 357 12.76 -8.48 5.15
C LEU A 357 12.70 -7.01 5.59
N ARG A 358 13.87 -6.39 5.81
CA ARG A 358 14.00 -4.98 6.23
C ARG A 358 13.48 -4.03 5.16
N ASP A 359 13.98 -4.14 3.93
CA ASP A 359 13.59 -3.27 2.81
C ASP A 359 12.07 -3.29 2.54
N ALA A 360 11.44 -4.46 2.66
CA ALA A 360 9.99 -4.60 2.49
C ALA A 360 9.19 -3.94 3.63
N ALA A 361 9.65 -4.08 4.89
CA ALA A 361 9.03 -3.42 6.03
C ALA A 361 9.27 -1.90 6.04
N GLU A 362 10.43 -1.44 5.56
CA GLU A 362 10.81 -0.03 5.47
C GLU A 362 10.09 0.68 4.31
N SER A 363 9.83 -0.03 3.19
CA SER A 363 8.98 0.47 2.10
C SER A 363 7.51 0.58 2.51
N GLU A 364 6.97 -0.43 3.21
CA GLU A 364 5.61 -0.37 3.79
C GLU A 364 5.49 0.71 4.87
N LEU A 365 6.55 0.94 5.66
CA LEU A 365 6.62 2.03 6.62
C LEU A 365 6.57 3.40 5.90
N ALA A 366 7.34 3.58 4.83
CA ALA A 366 7.28 4.80 4.02
C ALA A 366 5.88 5.02 3.45
N ARG A 367 5.26 3.99 2.83
CA ARG A 367 3.88 4.06 2.32
C ARG A 367 2.87 4.45 3.41
N ALA A 368 3.00 3.90 4.62
CA ALA A 368 2.14 4.23 5.74
C ALA A 368 2.39 5.64 6.30
N LYS A 369 3.64 6.12 6.36
CA LYS A 369 3.97 7.52 6.70
C LYS A 369 3.42 8.50 5.66
N ILE A 370 3.43 8.16 4.37
CA ILE A 370 2.87 8.97 3.27
C ILE A 370 1.35 9.12 3.47
N ASP A 371 0.62 8.00 3.62
CA ASP A 371 -0.83 7.99 3.92
C ASP A 371 -1.16 8.83 5.18
N ALA A 372 -0.39 8.64 6.27
CA ALA A 372 -0.51 9.43 7.49
C ALA A 372 -0.33 10.94 7.25
N SER A 373 0.68 11.31 6.47
CA SER A 373 1.04 12.72 6.22
C SER A 373 0.05 13.41 5.29
N GLN A 374 -0.41 12.74 4.23
CA GLN A 374 -1.45 13.28 3.33
C GLN A 374 -2.77 13.51 4.07
N LYS A 375 -3.19 12.58 4.93
CA LYS A 375 -4.35 12.73 5.82
C LYS A 375 -4.16 13.90 6.80
N ALA A 376 -2.96 14.07 7.36
CA ALA A 376 -2.65 15.18 8.25
C ALA A 376 -2.69 16.54 7.54
N ASP A 377 -2.17 16.64 6.31
CA ASP A 377 -2.17 17.88 5.53
C ASP A 377 -3.60 18.28 5.08
N ALA A 378 -4.45 17.31 4.71
CA ALA A 378 -5.87 17.56 4.48
C ALA A 378 -6.61 18.05 5.75
N ILE A 379 -6.33 17.45 6.92
CA ILE A 379 -6.87 17.91 8.20
C ILE A 379 -6.37 19.32 8.55
N ARG A 380 -5.08 19.64 8.31
CA ARG A 380 -4.50 20.98 8.54
C ARG A 380 -5.18 22.04 7.68
N LEU A 381 -5.42 21.76 6.39
CA LEU A 381 -6.18 22.64 5.50
C LEU A 381 -7.61 22.87 6.03
N ASN A 382 -8.31 21.79 6.40
CA ASN A 382 -9.66 21.86 6.97
C ASN A 382 -9.73 22.63 8.29
N LEU A 383 -8.73 22.50 9.16
CA LEU A 383 -8.60 23.27 10.40
C LEU A 383 -8.33 24.76 10.12
N ALA A 384 -7.51 25.09 9.11
CA ALA A 384 -7.25 26.46 8.70
C ALA A 384 -8.53 27.13 8.16
N SER A 385 -9.26 26.48 7.25
CA SER A 385 -10.55 26.98 6.74
C SER A 385 -11.58 27.21 7.84
N LEU A 386 -11.62 26.35 8.86
CA LEU A 386 -12.50 26.54 10.02
C LEU A 386 -12.05 27.71 10.91
N ALA A 387 -10.74 27.85 11.15
CA ALA A 387 -10.20 28.97 11.91
C ALA A 387 -10.44 30.33 11.23
N GLU A 388 -10.39 30.39 9.90
CA GLU A 388 -10.66 31.59 9.10
C GLU A 388 -12.17 31.92 9.02
N LEU A 389 -13.01 30.93 8.69
CA LEU A 389 -14.43 31.17 8.41
C LEU A 389 -15.32 31.21 9.65
N ALA A 390 -14.89 30.61 10.77
CA ALA A 390 -15.71 30.44 11.97
C ALA A 390 -15.15 31.12 13.23
N VAL A 391 -14.31 32.16 13.10
CA VAL A 391 -13.67 32.92 14.21
C VAL A 391 -14.60 33.11 15.42
N ASP A 392 -15.71 33.83 15.24
CA ASP A 392 -16.66 34.11 16.33
C ASP A 392 -17.67 32.97 16.59
N HIS A 393 -17.70 31.96 15.72
CA HIS A 393 -18.72 30.91 15.64
C HIS A 393 -18.18 29.50 15.99
N ASN A 394 -16.96 29.40 16.52
CA ASN A 394 -16.26 28.17 16.89
C ASN A 394 -17.13 27.18 17.72
N PHE A 395 -18.07 27.68 18.53
CA PHE A 395 -18.98 26.87 19.35
C PHE A 395 -20.03 26.08 18.55
N LEU A 396 -20.22 26.35 17.26
CA LEU A 396 -21.10 25.60 16.35
C LEU A 396 -20.46 24.31 15.80
N PHE A 397 -19.19 24.05 16.14
CA PHE A 397 -18.36 23.02 15.51
C PHE A 397 -17.74 22.05 16.54
N ASN A 398 -18.50 21.69 17.58
CA ASN A 398 -18.04 20.73 18.61
C ASN A 398 -17.77 19.32 18.05
N ASP A 399 -18.30 19.01 16.87
CA ASP A 399 -18.09 17.81 16.07
C ASP A 399 -16.86 17.87 15.13
N ILE A 400 -15.95 18.84 15.35
CA ILE A 400 -14.76 19.12 14.52
C ILE A 400 -13.99 17.87 14.05
N GLN A 401 -13.81 16.86 14.93
CA GLN A 401 -13.16 15.59 14.63
C GLN A 401 -13.77 14.81 13.45
N GLN A 402 -15.08 14.97 13.19
CA GLN A 402 -15.77 14.37 12.04
C GLN A 402 -15.77 15.30 10.83
N LEU A 403 -15.80 16.61 11.06
CA LEU A 403 -15.89 17.63 10.01
C LEU A 403 -14.59 17.78 9.22
N VAL A 404 -13.43 17.75 9.89
CA VAL A 404 -12.10 17.81 9.26
C VAL A 404 -11.73 16.58 8.43
N MET A 405 -12.59 15.56 8.41
CA MET A 405 -12.44 14.37 7.55
C MET A 405 -13.14 14.50 6.20
N LYS A 406 -13.78 15.63 5.91
CA LYS A 406 -14.46 15.92 4.64
C LYS A 406 -13.50 16.49 3.60
N ALA A 407 -13.94 16.49 2.33
CA ALA A 407 -13.35 17.38 1.33
C ALA A 407 -13.45 18.85 1.78
N ASN A 408 -12.49 19.69 1.39
CA ASN A 408 -12.45 21.06 1.89
C ASN A 408 -13.66 21.89 1.41
N ASP A 409 -14.09 21.72 0.15
CA ASP A 409 -15.25 22.42 -0.40
C ASP A 409 -16.57 22.07 0.32
N ASP A 410 -16.77 20.79 0.65
CA ASP A 410 -17.89 20.32 1.48
C ASP A 410 -17.87 21.00 2.86
N LEU A 411 -16.70 21.07 3.49
CA LEU A 411 -16.53 21.65 4.81
C LEU A 411 -16.74 23.17 4.80
N VAL A 412 -16.14 23.88 3.84
CA VAL A 412 -16.31 25.32 3.63
C VAL A 412 -17.78 25.67 3.37
N THR A 413 -18.50 24.84 2.61
CA THR A 413 -19.94 24.98 2.37
C THR A 413 -20.75 24.77 3.65
N LEU A 414 -20.46 23.69 4.39
CA LEU A 414 -21.14 23.38 5.66
C LEU A 414 -20.89 24.44 6.75
N ILE A 415 -19.69 25.01 6.82
CA ILE A 415 -19.36 26.10 7.76
C ILE A 415 -20.25 27.32 7.48
N LYS A 416 -20.33 27.75 6.22
CA LYS A 416 -21.17 28.88 5.79
C LYS A 416 -22.65 28.63 6.15
N VAL A 417 -23.19 27.46 5.80
CA VAL A 417 -24.58 27.09 6.11
C VAL A 417 -24.86 27.16 7.62
N ARG A 418 -24.05 26.53 8.48
CA ARG A 418 -24.28 26.56 9.94
C ARG A 418 -24.21 27.97 10.52
N ILE A 419 -23.30 28.80 10.02
CA ILE A 419 -23.13 30.18 10.48
C ILE A 419 -24.34 31.04 10.07
N ASP A 420 -24.84 30.89 8.84
CA ASP A 420 -25.97 31.67 8.35
C ASP A 420 -27.31 31.19 8.94
N GLU A 421 -27.47 29.89 9.21
CA GLU A 421 -28.57 29.36 10.02
C GLU A 421 -28.55 29.94 11.45
N HIS A 422 -27.37 30.03 12.09
CA HIS A 422 -27.24 30.60 13.42
C HIS A 422 -27.55 32.11 13.47
N LYS A 423 -27.00 32.89 12.52
CA LYS A 423 -27.33 34.34 12.39
C LYS A 423 -28.83 34.53 12.28
N LYS A 424 -29.47 33.81 11.36
CA LYS A 424 -30.91 33.89 11.13
C LYS A 424 -31.72 33.50 12.37
N ALA A 425 -31.29 32.49 13.12
CA ALA A 425 -31.95 32.09 14.36
C ALA A 425 -31.89 33.17 15.46
N GLU A 426 -30.76 33.88 15.59
CA GLU A 426 -30.63 35.02 16.51
C GLU A 426 -31.35 36.28 16.01
N GLU A 427 -31.40 36.54 14.70
CA GLU A 427 -32.24 37.59 14.12
C GLU A 427 -33.73 37.34 14.43
N ASP A 428 -34.23 36.12 14.13
CA ASP A 428 -35.57 35.65 14.50
C ASP A 428 -35.88 35.83 16.00
N ARG A 429 -34.87 35.62 16.86
CA ARG A 429 -34.97 35.73 18.32
C ARG A 429 -35.05 37.19 18.77
N LEU A 430 -34.23 38.05 18.20
CA LEU A 430 -34.23 39.49 18.44
C LEU A 430 -35.52 40.15 17.91
N GLU A 431 -36.05 39.70 16.77
CA GLU A 431 -37.37 40.16 16.28
C GLU A 431 -38.51 39.72 17.21
N LYS A 432 -38.51 38.47 17.68
CA LYS A 432 -39.52 37.99 18.66
C LYS A 432 -39.45 38.77 19.97
N GLN A 433 -38.26 39.11 20.47
CA GLN A 433 -38.10 39.99 21.64
C GLN A 433 -38.58 41.42 21.37
N ARG A 434 -38.23 42.03 20.22
CA ARG A 434 -38.74 43.35 19.82
C ARG A 434 -40.26 43.36 19.67
N GLN A 435 -40.86 42.26 19.21
CA GLN A 435 -42.31 42.11 19.12
C GLN A 435 -42.96 42.02 20.50
N GLN A 436 -42.41 41.20 21.40
CA GLN A 436 -42.89 41.10 22.79
C GLN A 436 -42.82 42.44 23.52
N ILE A 437 -41.72 43.20 23.37
CA ILE A 437 -41.59 44.55 23.95
C ILE A 437 -42.66 45.49 23.39
N ARG A 438 -42.89 45.51 22.07
CA ARG A 438 -43.95 46.33 21.46
C ARG A 438 -45.35 45.94 21.94
N GLU A 439 -45.62 44.65 22.12
CA GLU A 439 -46.92 44.17 22.64
C GLU A 439 -47.11 44.50 24.12
N GLU A 440 -46.05 44.47 24.93
CA GLU A 440 -46.09 44.93 26.32
C GLU A 440 -46.27 46.45 26.43
N GLU A 441 -45.59 47.25 25.59
CA GLU A 441 -45.76 48.70 25.56
C GLU A 441 -47.15 49.10 25.05
N ALA A 442 -47.65 48.43 24.00
CA ALA A 442 -49.01 48.63 23.52
C ALA A 442 -50.07 48.27 24.57
N LYS A 443 -49.86 47.19 25.35
CA LYS A 443 -50.71 46.87 26.51
C LYS A 443 -50.62 47.94 27.59
N LYS A 444 -49.41 48.34 28.02
CA LYS A 444 -49.23 49.41 29.04
C LYS A 444 -49.90 50.72 28.59
N LEU A 445 -49.87 51.04 27.30
CA LEU A 445 -50.54 52.22 26.74
C LEU A 445 -52.06 52.06 26.73
N ALA A 446 -52.58 50.90 26.31
CA ALA A 446 -54.02 50.60 26.32
C ALA A 446 -54.60 50.46 27.74
N ASP A 447 -53.82 49.97 28.71
CA ASP A 447 -54.16 49.91 30.13
C ASP A 447 -54.18 51.33 30.73
N ALA A 448 -53.24 52.20 30.36
CA ALA A 448 -53.24 53.61 30.77
C ALA A 448 -54.34 54.44 30.08
N GLU A 449 -54.68 54.13 28.82
CA GLU A 449 -55.77 54.77 28.09
C GLU A 449 -57.13 54.29 28.59
N SER A 450 -57.32 52.99 28.83
CA SER A 450 -58.54 52.46 29.45
C SER A 450 -58.70 52.85 30.92
N ALA A 451 -57.61 53.09 31.67
CA ALA A 451 -57.70 53.72 32.98
C ALA A 451 -58.24 55.16 32.89
N LYS A 452 -57.74 55.97 31.95
CA LYS A 452 -58.28 57.32 31.66
C LYS A 452 -59.72 57.25 31.15
N LEU A 453 -60.05 56.28 30.31
CA LEU A 453 -61.39 56.11 29.77
C LEU A 453 -62.37 55.62 30.85
N ALA A 454 -61.92 54.81 31.82
CA ALA A 454 -62.70 54.44 33.00
C ALA A 454 -62.89 55.62 33.96
N GLU A 455 -61.91 56.53 34.05
CA GLU A 455 -62.03 57.78 34.82
C GLU A 455 -63.00 58.76 34.15
N GLN A 456 -62.99 58.86 32.81
CA GLN A 456 -63.97 59.62 32.03
C GLN A 456 -65.37 58.96 32.04
N ASN A 457 -65.45 57.63 31.93
CA ASN A 457 -66.71 56.90 32.00
C ASN A 457 -67.32 56.99 33.41
N LYS A 458 -66.52 57.06 34.48
CA LYS A 458 -67.03 57.41 35.82
C LYS A 458 -67.74 58.77 35.89
N ALA A 459 -67.43 59.70 34.98
CA ALA A 459 -68.11 60.98 34.83
C ALA A 459 -69.27 60.95 33.80
N ALA A 460 -69.48 59.83 33.10
CA ALA A 460 -70.55 59.64 32.12
C ALA A 460 -71.60 58.59 32.53
N GLU A 461 -71.23 57.61 33.35
CA GLU A 461 -72.11 56.53 33.84
C GLU A 461 -73.09 56.98 34.93
N GLU A 462 -72.95 58.20 35.46
CA GLU A 462 -74.03 58.86 36.23
C GLU A 462 -75.20 59.31 35.33
N ALA A 463 -75.06 59.31 33.99
CA ALA A 463 -76.01 59.97 33.07
C ALA A 463 -76.84 59.05 32.15
N ALA A 464 -76.58 57.74 32.07
CA ALA A 464 -77.11 56.90 30.96
C ALA A 464 -77.54 55.45 31.30
N SER A 465 -78.28 55.24 32.39
CA SER A 465 -78.85 53.92 32.73
C SER A 465 -80.29 53.73 32.22
N ALA A 466 -80.47 53.15 31.02
CA ALA A 466 -81.75 52.58 30.55
C ALA A 466 -81.64 51.69 29.27
N LEU A 467 -81.93 50.38 29.41
CA LEU A 467 -82.83 49.53 28.57
C LEU A 467 -82.70 49.51 27.01
N SER A 468 -82.93 48.42 26.25
CA SER A 468 -83.25 46.99 26.51
C SER A 468 -83.00 46.15 25.22
N ALA A 469 -83.06 44.81 25.30
CA ALA A 469 -82.67 43.84 24.26
C ALA A 469 -83.76 43.45 23.22
N SER A 470 -83.37 42.85 22.07
CA SER A 470 -83.84 41.50 21.59
C SER A 470 -83.46 41.12 20.13
N THR A 471 -83.50 39.80 19.83
CA THR A 471 -83.29 39.07 18.54
C THR A 471 -84.65 38.73 17.85
N PRO A 472 -84.85 37.88 16.77
CA PRO A 472 -83.97 36.90 16.08
C PRO A 472 -84.11 36.72 14.51
N MET A 473 -83.28 35.82 13.94
CA MET A 473 -83.47 34.85 12.79
C MET A 473 -84.29 35.20 11.51
N SER A 474 -83.89 34.76 10.29
CA SER A 474 -84.02 33.36 9.82
C SER A 474 -83.31 33.01 8.46
N LYS A 475 -83.67 31.90 7.79
CA LYS A 475 -82.96 31.08 6.75
C LYS A 475 -83.75 31.04 5.39
N PRO A 476 -83.36 30.39 4.23
CA PRO A 476 -82.63 29.09 4.09
C PRO A 476 -81.74 28.78 2.82
N GLN A 477 -81.09 27.60 2.86
CA GLN A 477 -80.69 26.58 1.83
C GLN A 477 -80.58 26.92 0.30
N SER A 478 -79.72 26.28 -0.53
CA SER A 478 -78.66 25.22 -0.43
C SER A 478 -77.85 25.15 -1.76
N ALA A 479 -77.03 24.18 -2.23
CA ALA A 479 -76.64 22.79 -1.87
C ALA A 479 -75.30 22.35 -2.58
N ALA A 480 -74.80 21.13 -2.27
CA ALA A 480 -73.81 20.31 -3.04
C ALA A 480 -72.34 20.81 -3.18
N ARG A 481 -71.27 19.99 -3.31
CA ARG A 481 -70.95 18.57 -2.95
C ARG A 481 -69.40 18.36 -3.07
N VAL A 482 -68.86 17.25 -2.50
CA VAL A 482 -67.55 16.59 -2.77
C VAL A 482 -66.38 16.83 -1.78
N SER A 483 -66.24 15.87 -0.85
CA SER A 483 -65.03 15.08 -0.47
C SER A 483 -63.60 15.65 -0.60
N THR A 484 -62.84 15.69 0.50
CA THR A 484 -61.84 14.64 0.90
C THR A 484 -61.25 14.93 2.29
N VAL A 485 -60.47 14.00 2.88
CA VAL A 485 -59.96 14.07 4.27
C VAL A 485 -58.42 13.95 4.30
N ALA A 486 -57.81 14.55 5.33
CA ALA A 486 -56.36 14.66 5.53
C ALA A 486 -55.58 13.33 5.61
N PRO A 487 -54.27 13.33 5.30
CA PRO A 487 -53.41 12.14 5.42
C PRO A 487 -53.08 11.79 6.87
N SER A 488 -52.89 10.49 7.13
CA SER A 488 -52.36 9.97 8.41
C SER A 488 -50.89 9.56 8.28
N ALA A 489 -50.18 9.52 9.41
CA ALA A 489 -48.73 9.27 9.46
C ALA A 489 -48.34 7.85 9.01
N LYS A 490 -47.14 7.70 8.46
CA LYS A 490 -46.51 6.40 8.18
C LYS A 490 -45.27 6.19 9.04
N VAL A 491 -45.21 5.02 9.67
CA VAL A 491 -44.05 4.49 10.41
C VAL A 491 -42.97 4.04 9.40
N PRO A 492 -41.67 4.26 9.67
CA PRO A 492 -40.60 3.78 8.79
C PRO A 492 -40.51 2.23 8.78
N PRO A 493 -40.24 1.60 7.62
CA PRO A 493 -40.04 0.15 7.55
C PRO A 493 -38.70 -0.28 8.17
N LYS A 494 -38.67 -1.48 8.76
CA LYS A 494 -37.42 -2.18 9.12
C LYS A 494 -36.63 -2.53 7.84
N PRO A 495 -35.29 -2.54 7.87
CA PRO A 495 -34.49 -3.03 6.75
C PRO A 495 -34.78 -4.51 6.51
N MET A 496 -35.25 -4.85 5.31
CA MET A 496 -35.34 -6.24 4.85
C MET A 496 -34.01 -6.64 4.24
N LYS A 497 -33.40 -7.71 4.76
CA LYS A 497 -32.27 -8.38 4.11
C LYS A 497 -32.79 -9.08 2.85
N LEU A 498 -32.26 -8.72 1.69
CA LEU A 498 -32.48 -9.46 0.45
C LEU A 498 -31.40 -10.54 0.33
N GLU A 499 -31.81 -11.72 -0.12
CA GLU A 499 -30.91 -12.85 -0.39
C GLU A 499 -31.14 -13.30 -1.83
N ALA A 500 -30.06 -13.53 -2.58
CA ALA A 500 -30.14 -13.88 -3.99
C ALA A 500 -30.41 -15.38 -4.15
N GLN A 501 -31.46 -15.73 -4.90
CA GLN A 501 -31.76 -17.11 -5.28
C GLN A 501 -31.48 -17.30 -6.78
N VAL A 502 -30.54 -18.20 -7.10
CA VAL A 502 -30.29 -18.62 -8.48
C VAL A 502 -31.34 -19.64 -8.89
N THR A 503 -32.19 -19.29 -9.86
CA THR A 503 -33.23 -20.18 -10.42
C THR A 503 -32.76 -20.92 -11.68
N ASP A 504 -31.73 -20.40 -12.34
CA ASP A 504 -31.12 -20.92 -13.57
C ASP A 504 -29.62 -20.59 -13.52
N LEU A 505 -28.77 -21.62 -13.57
CA LEU A 505 -27.32 -21.46 -13.51
C LEU A 505 -26.71 -21.19 -14.90
N GLU A 506 -27.30 -21.70 -15.97
CA GLU A 506 -26.79 -21.53 -17.33
C GLU A 506 -27.01 -20.08 -17.80
N ALA A 507 -28.19 -19.51 -17.49
CA ALA A 507 -28.47 -18.10 -17.70
C ALA A 507 -27.55 -17.17 -16.87
N LEU A 508 -27.13 -17.60 -15.66
CA LEU A 508 -26.19 -16.85 -14.83
C LEU A 508 -24.76 -16.90 -15.40
N VAL A 509 -24.29 -18.07 -15.82
CA VAL A 509 -22.98 -18.22 -16.50
C VAL A 509 -22.93 -17.38 -17.77
N LYS A 510 -24.01 -17.39 -18.57
CA LYS A 510 -24.14 -16.53 -19.75
C LYS A 510 -24.14 -15.03 -19.41
N ALA A 511 -24.79 -14.63 -18.31
CA ALA A 511 -24.74 -13.24 -17.85
C ALA A 511 -23.34 -12.81 -17.41
N VAL A 512 -22.53 -13.70 -16.84
CA VAL A 512 -21.10 -13.43 -16.54
C VAL A 512 -20.28 -13.30 -17.81
N TYR A 513 -20.44 -14.22 -18.78
CA TYR A 513 -19.75 -14.18 -20.07
C TYR A 513 -20.05 -12.89 -20.86
N GLU A 514 -21.29 -12.40 -20.80
CA GLU A 514 -21.71 -11.14 -21.42
C GLU A 514 -21.36 -9.88 -20.59
N GLY A 515 -20.57 -10.01 -19.51
CA GLY A 515 -20.15 -8.88 -18.65
C GLY A 515 -21.27 -8.27 -17.80
N ARG A 516 -22.45 -8.90 -17.74
CA ARG A 516 -23.64 -8.44 -17.00
C ARG A 516 -23.63 -8.87 -15.52
N ALA A 517 -22.68 -9.69 -15.11
CA ALA A 517 -22.36 -10.03 -13.72
C ALA A 517 -20.86 -10.29 -13.56
N PRO A 518 -20.23 -9.98 -12.41
CA PRO A 518 -18.81 -10.23 -12.20
C PRO A 518 -18.54 -11.73 -12.00
N ILE A 519 -17.40 -12.24 -12.50
CA ILE A 519 -17.05 -13.67 -12.46
C ILE A 519 -17.01 -14.26 -11.04
N SER A 520 -16.82 -13.43 -10.01
CA SER A 520 -16.86 -13.80 -8.60
C SER A 520 -18.22 -14.29 -8.07
N VAL A 521 -19.31 -14.23 -8.87
CA VAL A 521 -20.58 -14.90 -8.53
C VAL A 521 -20.58 -16.40 -8.86
N LEU A 522 -19.57 -16.89 -9.59
CA LEU A 522 -19.37 -18.29 -9.90
C LEU A 522 -18.25 -18.86 -9.03
N THR A 523 -18.43 -20.08 -8.53
CA THR A 523 -17.43 -20.77 -7.69
C THR A 523 -17.00 -22.09 -8.34
N VAL A 524 -15.69 -22.35 -8.35
CA VAL A 524 -15.14 -23.63 -8.82
C VAL A 524 -15.39 -24.69 -7.75
N HIS A 525 -16.13 -25.75 -8.10
CA HIS A 525 -16.39 -26.87 -7.20
C HIS A 525 -15.24 -27.88 -7.24
N TRP A 526 -14.10 -27.52 -6.62
CA TRP A 526 -12.83 -28.25 -6.70
C TRP A 526 -12.96 -29.77 -6.54
N GLY A 527 -13.67 -30.27 -5.52
CA GLY A 527 -13.83 -31.72 -5.33
C GLY A 527 -14.47 -32.47 -6.50
N ALA A 528 -15.33 -31.81 -7.30
CA ALA A 528 -15.91 -32.45 -8.49
C ALA A 528 -14.96 -32.40 -9.70
N LEU A 529 -14.00 -31.47 -9.70
CA LEU A 529 -12.90 -31.46 -10.65
C LEU A 529 -11.85 -32.51 -10.27
N ASP A 530 -11.55 -32.62 -8.97
CA ASP A 530 -10.66 -33.66 -8.42
C ASP A 530 -11.21 -35.07 -8.69
N ASP A 531 -12.52 -35.29 -8.54
CA ASP A 531 -13.20 -36.55 -8.93
C ASP A 531 -13.01 -36.86 -10.43
N LEU A 532 -13.14 -35.87 -11.32
CA LEU A 532 -12.92 -36.06 -12.76
C LEU A 532 -11.45 -36.36 -13.08
N VAL A 533 -10.51 -35.69 -12.40
CA VAL A 533 -9.07 -35.98 -12.51
C VAL A 533 -8.76 -37.38 -11.97
N HIS A 534 -9.45 -37.84 -10.92
CA HIS A 534 -9.30 -39.21 -10.40
C HIS A 534 -9.85 -40.28 -11.36
N ILE A 535 -10.95 -39.98 -12.07
CA ILE A 535 -11.56 -40.88 -13.06
C ILE A 535 -10.71 -40.98 -14.35
N HIS A 536 -10.15 -39.86 -14.81
CA HIS A 536 -9.46 -39.78 -16.11
C HIS A 536 -7.92 -39.80 -16.02
N GLY A 537 -7.35 -39.58 -14.83
CA GLY A 537 -5.90 -39.62 -14.58
C GLY A 537 -5.10 -38.63 -15.43
N GLU A 538 -3.92 -39.06 -15.88
CA GLU A 538 -3.03 -38.28 -16.76
C GLU A 538 -3.65 -37.94 -18.14
N ALA A 539 -4.79 -38.54 -18.49
CA ALA A 539 -5.53 -38.25 -19.72
C ALA A 539 -6.64 -37.20 -19.55
N PHE A 540 -6.82 -36.60 -18.35
CA PHE A 540 -7.77 -35.51 -18.16
C PHE A 540 -7.29 -34.23 -18.86
N SER A 541 -8.16 -33.65 -19.69
CA SER A 541 -7.92 -32.38 -20.39
C SER A 541 -9.23 -31.61 -20.53
N MET A 542 -9.25 -30.36 -20.07
CA MET A 542 -10.40 -29.46 -20.16
C MET A 542 -9.92 -28.01 -20.20
N ASP A 543 -10.56 -27.17 -21.02
CA ASP A 543 -10.17 -25.77 -21.18
C ASP A 543 -10.20 -25.02 -19.83
N GLY A 544 -9.13 -24.29 -19.54
CA GLY A 544 -8.95 -23.57 -18.27
C GLY A 544 -8.46 -24.42 -17.09
N VAL A 545 -8.23 -25.73 -17.27
CA VAL A 545 -7.71 -26.62 -16.21
C VAL A 545 -6.40 -27.27 -16.63
N VAL A 546 -5.38 -27.19 -15.76
CA VAL A 546 -4.05 -27.78 -15.97
C VAL A 546 -3.76 -28.77 -14.84
N LEU A 547 -3.37 -30.00 -15.18
CA LEU A 547 -2.92 -30.98 -14.20
C LEU A 547 -1.58 -30.56 -13.60
N GLN A 548 -1.51 -30.42 -12.27
CA GLN A 548 -0.27 -30.17 -11.54
C GLN A 548 0.07 -31.38 -10.66
N GLN A 549 1.27 -31.93 -10.83
CA GLN A 549 1.76 -33.00 -9.97
C GLN A 549 2.16 -32.44 -8.59
N VAL A 550 1.32 -32.70 -7.59
CA VAL A 550 1.61 -32.45 -6.17
C VAL A 550 2.14 -33.71 -5.48
N ALA A 551 2.91 -33.54 -4.41
CA ALA A 551 3.40 -34.66 -3.61
C ALA A 551 2.27 -35.32 -2.81
N ALA A 552 2.32 -36.65 -2.70
CA ALA A 552 1.41 -37.48 -1.91
C ALA A 552 1.78 -37.52 -0.42
#